data_AF-A0A8T1WM50-F1
#
_entry.id   AF-A0A8T1WM50-F1
#
_cell.length_a   1.000
_cell.length_b   1.000
_cell.length_c   1.000
_cell.angle_alpha   90.00
_cell.angle_beta   90.00
_cell.angle_gamma   90.00
#
_symmetry.space_group_name_H-M   'P 1'
#
loop_
_entity.id
_entity.type
_entity.pdbx_description
1 polymer ?
#
loop_
_entity_poly.entity_id
_entity_poly.type
_entity_poly.pdbx_seq_one_letter_code
_entity_poly.pdbx_strand_id
1 'polypeptide(L)'
;MAAELREGAAHVAQELQRDFEETCLAIASDLAASDDPTRLLELVMTLCDKATFGLTAELQQRLDREFLPQVVQLLLTKSFDLRAVEGVNTFFQWTLATIASRVQQRDVCHLLCLTRILEAHRRFYLYHGKSGDKNSLTQLGEKNPNWEFALRDKIGYTSRYFVLNLEYWGQVGGFALFLDLLHHQNTTFEQLQLVLRTMYAVKDYVSPPFLGGYFPKLVDSVSDFVQNVPSAEFHKLSRDSLMEVVQIAELLLVKVQHDFDAFGGQNLLLRQLCEQRVQLLRLEISLRFFRASQLEKRIYGLTEIVVVVTRLYNDQIQLQPEPTATSLFATLSFLVDWMHEKQLVQELFGHKMHVELVKRSTSLFQFVSELECLPTEWLDLLWSCYHAETESGAQAVETQPLRPTQQRHEAFRGTIHDLMLEMVEFMELPSLNHVLSRIEAVQANLDANQLGLLSAIAARKIFLEEGTPPAKLSLRQRILTHLWTAVLPSVKTEDFRDEILLRMHEMLRLEVEIDEVRPVLMGRKKNRLSC
;
A
#
# COMPACT_ATOMS: atom_id res chain seq x y z
N MET A 1 39.63 -41.49 -6.31
CA MET A 1 38.52 -40.52 -6.51
C MET A 1 38.41 -39.49 -5.39
N ALA A 2 37.86 -39.77 -4.19
CA ALA A 2 37.77 -38.75 -3.12
C ALA A 2 39.15 -38.26 -2.60
N ALA A 3 40.17 -39.11 -2.67
CA ALA A 3 41.54 -38.74 -2.31
C ALA A 3 42.21 -37.79 -3.34
N GLU A 4 42.00 -38.03 -4.64
CA GLU A 4 42.56 -37.20 -5.73
C GLU A 4 41.93 -35.81 -5.76
N LEU A 5 40.61 -35.70 -5.53
CA LEU A 5 39.92 -34.42 -5.36
C LEU A 5 40.45 -33.62 -4.16
N ARG A 6 40.76 -34.30 -3.05
CA ARG A 6 41.34 -33.66 -1.86
C ARG A 6 42.78 -33.19 -2.09
N GLU A 7 43.58 -33.97 -2.79
CA GLU A 7 44.96 -33.60 -3.13
C GLU A 7 44.99 -32.41 -4.10
N GLY A 8 44.13 -32.43 -5.12
CA GLY A 8 43.94 -31.29 -6.04
C GLY A 8 43.44 -30.03 -5.34
N ALA A 9 42.47 -30.16 -4.42
CA ALA A 9 41.98 -29.03 -3.62
C ALA A 9 43.04 -28.44 -2.69
N ALA A 10 43.89 -29.27 -2.08
CA ALA A 10 45.00 -28.80 -1.26
C ALA A 10 46.04 -28.02 -2.08
N HIS A 11 46.36 -28.48 -3.28
CA HIS A 11 47.28 -27.78 -4.18
C HIS A 11 46.69 -26.42 -4.62
N VAL A 12 45.43 -26.39 -5.06
CA VAL A 12 44.78 -25.14 -5.49
C VAL A 12 44.62 -24.17 -4.32
N ALA A 13 44.38 -24.66 -3.10
CA ALA A 13 44.35 -23.83 -1.90
C ALA A 13 45.71 -23.16 -1.62
N GLN A 14 46.84 -23.85 -1.86
CA GLN A 14 48.18 -23.26 -1.73
C GLN A 14 48.43 -22.20 -2.80
N GLU A 15 48.01 -22.44 -4.04
CA GLU A 15 48.14 -21.45 -5.12
C GLU A 15 47.28 -20.22 -4.86
N LEU A 16 46.05 -20.38 -4.34
CA LEU A 16 45.18 -19.26 -3.92
C LEU A 16 45.80 -18.42 -2.79
N GLN A 17 46.59 -19.03 -1.90
CA GLN A 17 47.34 -18.29 -0.88
C GLN A 17 48.51 -17.50 -1.47
N ARG A 18 49.12 -18.00 -2.56
CA ARG A 18 50.23 -17.34 -3.24
C ARG A 18 49.77 -16.19 -4.12
N ASP A 19 48.78 -16.45 -4.97
CA ASP A 19 48.19 -15.48 -5.89
C ASP A 19 46.71 -15.80 -6.12
N PHE A 20 45.84 -15.07 -5.41
CA PHE A 20 44.41 -15.25 -5.50
C PHE A 20 43.86 -14.90 -6.89
N GLU A 21 44.31 -13.78 -7.47
CA GLU A 21 43.74 -13.25 -8.71
C GLU A 21 44.11 -14.14 -9.90
N GLU A 22 45.39 -14.51 -10.02
CA GLU A 22 45.85 -15.35 -11.12
C GLU A 22 45.23 -16.75 -11.03
N THR A 23 45.11 -17.31 -9.83
CA THR A 23 44.50 -18.63 -9.63
C THR A 23 43.00 -18.61 -9.93
N CYS A 24 42.26 -17.61 -9.47
CA CYS A 24 40.83 -17.46 -9.80
C CYS A 24 40.62 -17.24 -11.30
N LEU A 25 41.46 -16.45 -11.96
CA LEU A 25 41.40 -16.24 -13.40
C LEU A 25 41.68 -17.53 -14.18
N ALA A 26 42.66 -18.33 -13.75
CA ALA A 26 42.97 -19.63 -14.34
C ALA A 26 41.78 -20.59 -14.21
N ILE A 27 41.19 -20.73 -13.01
CA ILE A 27 40.00 -21.57 -12.80
C ILE A 27 38.83 -21.08 -13.65
N ALA A 28 38.58 -19.77 -13.72
CA ALA A 28 37.51 -19.21 -14.54
C ALA A 28 37.74 -19.46 -16.04
N SER A 29 38.99 -19.33 -16.52
CA SER A 29 39.38 -19.63 -17.90
C SER A 29 39.15 -21.10 -18.23
N ASP A 30 39.52 -22.01 -17.32
CA ASP A 30 39.31 -23.45 -17.51
C ASP A 30 37.83 -23.82 -17.52
N LEU A 31 37.02 -23.22 -16.61
CA LEU A 31 35.56 -23.36 -16.64
C LEU A 31 34.95 -22.81 -17.94
N ALA A 32 35.49 -21.69 -18.45
CA ALA A 32 35.02 -21.08 -19.68
C ALA A 32 35.37 -21.93 -20.91
N ALA A 33 36.51 -22.62 -20.91
CA ALA A 33 36.94 -23.49 -22.00
C ALA A 33 36.35 -24.91 -21.93
N SER A 34 36.01 -25.42 -20.74
CA SER A 34 35.58 -26.81 -20.56
C SER A 34 34.14 -27.08 -21.03
N ASP A 35 33.95 -28.15 -21.79
CA ASP A 35 32.64 -28.68 -22.18
C ASP A 35 31.98 -29.49 -21.05
N ASP A 36 32.80 -30.08 -20.15
CA ASP A 36 32.38 -30.77 -18.93
C ASP A 36 33.12 -30.22 -17.69
N PRO A 37 32.58 -29.17 -17.04
CA PRO A 37 33.21 -28.56 -15.87
C PRO A 37 32.97 -29.34 -14.56
N THR A 38 32.32 -30.51 -14.56
CA THR A 38 31.80 -31.15 -13.34
C THR A 38 32.87 -31.30 -12.24
N ARG A 39 34.07 -31.78 -12.57
CA ARG A 39 35.17 -31.93 -11.59
C ARG A 39 35.72 -30.60 -11.07
N LEU A 40 35.77 -29.57 -11.92
CA LEU A 40 36.19 -28.23 -11.51
C LEU A 40 35.15 -27.60 -10.58
N LEU A 41 33.86 -27.87 -10.79
CA LEU A 41 32.79 -27.41 -9.91
C LEU A 41 32.83 -28.12 -8.55
N GLU A 42 33.08 -29.44 -8.51
CA GLU A 42 33.31 -30.18 -7.26
C GLU A 42 34.51 -29.60 -6.48
N LEU A 43 35.59 -29.26 -7.17
CA LEU A 43 36.74 -28.58 -6.59
C LEU A 43 36.36 -27.22 -5.98
N VAL A 44 35.65 -26.37 -6.74
CA VAL A 44 35.19 -25.05 -6.26
C VAL A 44 34.27 -25.20 -5.05
N MET A 45 33.32 -26.14 -5.07
CA MET A 45 32.43 -26.43 -3.93
C MET A 45 33.24 -26.81 -2.68
N THR A 46 34.27 -27.64 -2.84
CA THR A 46 35.10 -28.10 -1.72
C THR A 46 36.00 -26.97 -1.19
N LEU A 47 36.50 -26.09 -2.06
CA LEU A 47 37.27 -24.90 -1.66
C LEU A 47 36.41 -23.88 -0.92
N CYS A 48 35.14 -23.73 -1.31
CA CYS A 48 34.20 -22.81 -0.66
C CYS A 48 33.63 -23.34 0.69
N ASP A 49 33.83 -24.61 1.01
CA ASP A 49 33.42 -25.17 2.30
C ASP A 49 34.42 -24.81 3.42
N LYS A 50 33.90 -24.25 4.54
CA LYS A 50 34.70 -23.59 5.60
C LYS A 50 35.64 -24.53 6.36
N ALA A 51 35.46 -25.84 6.21
CA ALA A 51 36.16 -26.86 7.00
C ALA A 51 37.42 -27.44 6.34
N THR A 52 37.78 -26.97 5.14
CA THR A 52 38.65 -27.74 4.24
C THR A 52 39.91 -26.97 3.79
N PHE A 53 41.07 -27.61 3.95
CA PHE A 53 42.38 -27.23 3.38
C PHE A 53 43.13 -26.02 3.96
N GLY A 54 42.75 -25.51 5.13
CA GLY A 54 43.57 -24.52 5.84
C GLY A 54 43.69 -23.16 5.16
N LEU A 55 42.72 -22.80 4.31
CA LEU A 55 42.58 -21.44 3.79
C LEU A 55 42.36 -20.46 4.96
N THR A 56 42.94 -19.27 4.84
CA THR A 56 42.69 -18.20 5.81
C THR A 56 41.22 -17.76 5.70
N ALA A 57 40.63 -17.29 6.80
CA ALA A 57 39.25 -16.82 6.81
C ALA A 57 39.00 -15.69 5.79
N GLU A 58 40.02 -14.86 5.55
CA GLU A 58 39.99 -13.80 4.54
C GLU A 58 39.88 -14.36 3.12
N LEU A 59 40.74 -15.31 2.74
CA LEU A 59 40.66 -15.94 1.42
C LEU A 59 39.34 -16.69 1.22
N GLN A 60 38.84 -17.35 2.26
CA GLN A 60 37.53 -17.99 2.22
C GLN A 60 36.41 -16.99 1.92
N GLN A 61 36.47 -15.82 2.55
CA GLN A 61 35.51 -14.75 2.33
C GLN A 61 35.61 -14.17 0.92
N ARG A 62 36.83 -14.05 0.37
CA ARG A 62 37.03 -13.59 -1.02
C ARG A 62 36.54 -14.61 -2.04
N LEU A 63 36.83 -15.90 -1.88
CA LEU A 63 36.28 -16.96 -2.73
C LEU A 63 34.75 -16.91 -2.77
N ASP A 64 34.15 -16.78 -1.58
CA ASP A 64 32.72 -16.72 -1.41
C ASP A 64 32.10 -15.44 -2.01
N ARG A 65 32.66 -14.25 -1.73
CA ARG A 65 32.05 -12.96 -2.12
C ARG A 65 32.42 -12.46 -3.51
N GLU A 66 33.62 -12.77 -3.97
CA GLU A 66 34.16 -12.24 -5.23
C GLU A 66 34.10 -13.30 -6.33
N PHE A 67 34.55 -14.52 -6.05
CA PHE A 67 34.74 -15.54 -7.07
C PHE A 67 33.47 -16.35 -7.38
N LEU A 68 32.74 -16.82 -6.36
CA LEU A 68 31.51 -17.61 -6.55
C LEU A 68 30.47 -16.89 -7.44
N PRO A 69 30.18 -15.58 -7.27
CA PRO A 69 29.28 -14.87 -8.18
C PRO A 69 29.73 -14.85 -9.65
N GLN A 70 31.05 -14.83 -9.90
CA GLN A 70 31.61 -14.87 -11.25
C GLN A 70 31.43 -16.25 -11.87
N VAL A 71 31.67 -17.32 -11.11
CA VAL A 71 31.45 -18.70 -11.54
C VAL A 71 29.98 -18.92 -11.90
N VAL A 72 29.04 -18.51 -11.04
CA VAL A 72 27.59 -18.61 -11.30
C VAL A 72 27.22 -17.87 -12.58
N GLN A 73 27.71 -16.64 -12.76
CA GLN A 73 27.46 -15.84 -13.95
C GLN A 73 27.99 -16.52 -15.22
N LEU A 74 29.23 -17.02 -15.18
CA LEU A 74 29.87 -17.71 -16.30
C LEU A 74 29.02 -18.92 -16.73
N LEU A 75 28.68 -19.80 -15.80
CA LEU A 75 27.92 -21.02 -16.07
C LEU A 75 26.53 -20.73 -16.65
N LEU A 76 25.81 -19.73 -16.12
CA LEU A 76 24.49 -19.35 -16.61
C LEU A 76 24.51 -18.77 -18.04
N THR A 77 25.66 -18.26 -18.50
CA THR A 77 25.85 -17.71 -19.85
C THR A 77 26.34 -18.72 -20.88
N LYS A 78 26.56 -19.99 -20.50
CA LYS A 78 27.15 -21.01 -21.38
C LYS A 78 26.17 -22.15 -21.68
N SER A 79 26.45 -22.87 -22.77
CA SER A 79 25.89 -24.19 -23.07
C SER A 79 26.98 -25.25 -22.84
N PHE A 80 26.58 -26.49 -22.55
CA PHE A 80 27.46 -27.57 -22.10
C PHE A 80 27.06 -28.88 -22.79
N ASP A 81 27.91 -29.88 -22.73
CA ASP A 81 27.53 -31.24 -23.15
C ASP A 81 26.49 -31.81 -22.19
N LEU A 82 25.55 -32.62 -22.73
CA LEU A 82 24.45 -33.22 -21.96
C LEU A 82 24.91 -33.98 -20.71
N ARG A 83 26.12 -34.56 -20.74
CA ARG A 83 26.71 -35.30 -19.61
C ARG A 83 27.08 -34.38 -18.43
N ALA A 84 27.40 -33.13 -18.70
CA ALA A 84 27.86 -32.17 -17.71
C ALA A 84 26.73 -31.33 -17.09
N VAL A 85 25.58 -31.25 -17.76
CA VAL A 85 24.45 -30.39 -17.35
C VAL A 85 23.96 -30.73 -15.93
N GLU A 86 23.91 -32.02 -15.57
CA GLU A 86 23.52 -32.44 -14.22
C GLU A 86 24.52 -31.97 -13.15
N GLY A 87 25.83 -32.03 -13.45
CA GLY A 87 26.87 -31.53 -12.57
C GLY A 87 26.76 -30.00 -12.37
N VAL A 88 26.53 -29.26 -13.45
CA VAL A 88 26.29 -27.81 -13.40
C VAL A 88 25.03 -27.47 -12.60
N ASN A 89 23.94 -28.22 -12.78
CA ASN A 89 22.72 -27.99 -12.01
C ASN A 89 22.90 -28.31 -10.52
N THR A 90 23.65 -29.36 -10.20
CA THR A 90 24.00 -29.72 -8.81
C THR A 90 24.78 -28.58 -8.15
N PHE A 91 25.71 -27.96 -8.88
CA PHE A 91 26.43 -26.77 -8.42
C PHE A 91 25.48 -25.58 -8.15
N PHE A 92 24.48 -25.35 -9.00
CA PHE A 92 23.48 -24.30 -8.73
C PHE A 92 22.64 -24.60 -7.50
N GLN A 93 22.22 -25.85 -7.27
CA GLN A 93 21.50 -26.24 -6.06
C GLN A 93 22.37 -26.07 -4.81
N TRP A 94 23.63 -26.50 -4.85
CA TRP A 94 24.58 -26.24 -3.77
C TRP A 94 24.76 -24.74 -3.51
N THR A 95 24.81 -23.93 -4.57
CA THR A 95 24.88 -22.46 -4.44
C THR A 95 23.63 -21.92 -3.76
N LEU A 96 22.44 -22.36 -4.17
CA LEU A 96 21.17 -21.96 -3.54
C LEU A 96 21.11 -22.31 -2.05
N ALA A 97 21.58 -23.50 -1.65
CA ALA A 97 21.68 -23.90 -0.24
C ALA A 97 22.67 -23.01 0.53
N THR A 98 23.80 -22.68 -0.10
CA THR A 98 24.79 -21.76 0.48
C THR A 98 24.17 -20.37 0.70
N ILE A 99 23.45 -19.85 -0.30
CA ILE A 99 22.74 -18.57 -0.20
C ILE A 99 21.72 -18.63 0.94
N ALA A 100 20.91 -19.68 1.03
CA ALA A 100 19.93 -19.84 2.11
C ALA A 100 20.60 -19.82 3.49
N SER A 101 21.70 -20.55 3.67
CA SER A 101 22.48 -20.55 4.92
C SER A 101 23.07 -19.18 5.25
N ARG A 102 23.52 -18.43 4.25
CA ARG A 102 24.05 -17.07 4.42
C ARG A 102 22.97 -16.08 4.82
N VAL A 103 21.80 -16.12 4.17
CA VAL A 103 20.66 -15.27 4.52
C VAL A 103 20.19 -15.56 5.94
N GLN A 104 20.15 -16.84 6.37
CA GLN A 104 19.89 -17.20 7.77
C GLN A 104 20.92 -16.59 8.75
N GLN A 105 22.18 -16.50 8.32
CA GLN A 105 23.27 -15.84 9.05
C GLN A 105 23.27 -14.31 8.87
N ARG A 106 22.25 -13.75 8.21
CA ARG A 106 22.08 -12.31 7.92
C ARG A 106 23.14 -11.74 6.96
N ASP A 107 23.77 -12.59 6.17
CA ASP A 107 24.63 -12.19 5.06
C ASP A 107 23.87 -12.28 3.74
N VAL A 108 23.67 -11.14 3.10
CA VAL A 108 22.85 -10.96 1.89
C VAL A 108 23.70 -10.74 0.63
N CYS A 109 25.02 -10.89 0.71
CA CYS A 109 25.91 -10.57 -0.40
C CYS A 109 25.64 -11.38 -1.69
N HIS A 110 24.97 -12.53 -1.58
CA HIS A 110 24.65 -13.39 -2.73
C HIS A 110 23.22 -13.29 -3.27
N LEU A 111 22.39 -12.35 -2.79
CA LEU A 111 21.01 -12.20 -3.31
C LEU A 111 20.96 -11.97 -4.82
N LEU A 112 21.95 -11.29 -5.40
CA LEU A 112 22.06 -11.13 -6.85
C LEU A 112 22.32 -12.46 -7.58
N CYS A 113 23.08 -13.38 -6.97
CA CYS A 113 23.31 -14.71 -7.54
C CYS A 113 22.01 -15.52 -7.56
N LEU A 114 21.22 -15.43 -6.49
CA LEU A 114 19.90 -16.05 -6.41
C LEU A 114 19.00 -15.57 -7.54
N THR A 115 18.87 -14.25 -7.74
CA THR A 115 18.06 -13.69 -8.84
C THR A 115 18.52 -14.21 -10.21
N ARG A 116 19.83 -14.34 -10.44
CA ARG A 116 20.38 -14.87 -11.71
C ARG A 116 20.07 -16.35 -11.91
N ILE A 117 20.22 -17.17 -10.87
CA ILE A 117 19.91 -18.61 -10.92
C ILE A 117 18.40 -18.81 -11.14
N LEU A 118 17.56 -17.96 -10.55
CA LEU A 118 16.11 -18.00 -10.68
C LEU A 118 15.58 -17.16 -11.85
N GLU A 119 16.37 -17.00 -12.91
CA GLU A 119 15.94 -16.34 -14.15
C GLU A 119 15.87 -17.34 -15.30
N ALA A 120 14.66 -17.67 -15.74
CA ALA A 120 14.41 -18.72 -16.75
C ALA A 120 15.03 -18.44 -18.14
N HIS A 121 15.33 -17.18 -18.46
CA HIS A 121 15.84 -16.75 -19.77
C HIS A 121 17.37 -16.82 -19.90
N ARG A 122 18.06 -17.38 -18.90
CA ARG A 122 19.51 -17.58 -18.96
C ARG A 122 19.88 -18.62 -20.01
N ARG A 123 21.04 -18.43 -20.66
CA ARG A 123 21.49 -19.28 -21.76
C ARG A 123 21.54 -20.76 -21.37
N PHE A 124 22.00 -21.08 -20.16
CA PHE A 124 21.98 -22.44 -19.63
C PHE A 124 20.57 -23.08 -19.73
N TYR A 125 19.52 -22.40 -19.25
CA TYR A 125 18.16 -22.91 -19.29
C TYR A 125 17.53 -22.88 -20.69
N LEU A 126 17.91 -21.93 -21.53
CA LEU A 126 17.39 -21.86 -22.90
C LEU A 126 17.86 -23.03 -23.76
N TYR A 127 19.07 -23.54 -23.52
CA TYR A 127 19.67 -24.63 -24.28
C TYR A 127 19.43 -26.02 -23.67
N HIS A 128 19.26 -26.13 -22.34
CA HIS A 128 19.21 -27.43 -21.66
C HIS A 128 17.86 -27.74 -21.02
N GLY A 129 17.47 -29.01 -21.04
CA GLY A 129 16.33 -29.49 -20.27
C GLY A 129 14.96 -29.18 -20.88
N LYS A 130 14.91 -28.96 -22.21
CA LYS A 130 13.68 -28.85 -23.00
C LYS A 130 13.33 -30.21 -23.62
N SER A 131 12.09 -30.42 -24.08
CA SER A 131 11.54 -31.74 -24.49
C SER A 131 12.28 -32.47 -25.63
N GLY A 132 13.25 -31.81 -26.28
CA GLY A 132 14.17 -32.40 -27.25
C GLY A 132 15.26 -33.31 -26.66
N ASP A 133 15.54 -33.21 -25.35
CA ASP A 133 16.52 -34.07 -24.65
C ASP A 133 15.92 -35.44 -24.33
N LYS A 134 15.62 -36.23 -25.37
CA LYS A 134 14.81 -37.45 -25.30
C LYS A 134 15.42 -38.66 -24.57
N ASN A 135 16.65 -38.61 -24.06
CA ASN A 135 17.35 -39.85 -23.70
C ASN A 135 17.53 -40.17 -22.22
N SER A 136 17.19 -39.27 -21.29
CA SER A 136 17.33 -39.60 -19.87
C SER A 136 16.33 -38.83 -19.02
N LEU A 137 15.60 -39.54 -18.15
CA LEU A 137 14.82 -39.02 -17.01
C LEU A 137 13.29 -38.86 -17.18
N THR A 138 12.64 -39.84 -17.82
CA THR A 138 11.25 -40.18 -17.45
C THR A 138 11.12 -40.74 -16.02
N GLN A 139 12.23 -41.02 -15.30
CA GLN A 139 12.17 -41.76 -14.03
C GLN A 139 12.33 -40.96 -12.73
N LEU A 140 12.94 -39.76 -12.73
CA LEU A 140 13.06 -38.95 -11.50
C LEU A 140 11.87 -38.02 -11.27
N GLY A 141 11.26 -37.50 -12.35
CA GLY A 141 10.13 -36.60 -12.27
C GLY A 141 8.84 -37.29 -11.79
N GLU A 142 8.65 -38.58 -12.07
CA GLU A 142 7.43 -39.33 -11.72
C GLU A 142 7.39 -39.82 -10.26
N LYS A 143 8.52 -39.83 -9.54
CA LYS A 143 8.64 -40.49 -8.23
C LYS A 143 8.58 -39.58 -7.01
N ASN A 144 8.60 -38.26 -7.17
CA ASN A 144 8.51 -37.34 -6.02
C ASN A 144 7.10 -36.70 -5.99
N PRO A 145 6.15 -37.22 -5.18
CA PRO A 145 4.77 -36.71 -5.14
C PRO A 145 4.61 -35.35 -4.45
N ASN A 146 5.68 -34.79 -3.86
CA ASN A 146 5.62 -33.60 -3.00
C ASN A 146 6.16 -32.32 -3.68
N TRP A 147 5.80 -32.08 -4.95
CA TRP A 147 6.09 -30.79 -5.58
C TRP A 147 5.15 -29.73 -5.01
N GLU A 148 5.69 -28.82 -4.23
CA GLU A 148 4.89 -27.79 -3.53
C GLU A 148 5.05 -26.42 -4.18
N PHE A 149 6.25 -26.09 -4.67
CA PHE A 149 6.63 -24.72 -4.98
C PHE A 149 6.62 -24.39 -6.47
N ALA A 150 6.97 -25.33 -7.35
CA ALA A 150 7.09 -25.09 -8.79
C ALA A 150 6.00 -25.78 -9.63
N LEU A 151 5.62 -25.16 -10.74
CA LEU A 151 4.59 -25.63 -11.66
C LEU A 151 5.14 -26.69 -12.63
N ARG A 152 4.55 -27.89 -12.60
CA ARG A 152 4.98 -29.05 -13.40
C ARG A 152 4.51 -29.01 -14.87
N ASP A 153 3.38 -28.37 -15.15
CA ASP A 153 2.71 -28.49 -16.45
C ASP A 153 3.34 -27.64 -17.59
N LYS A 154 4.31 -26.75 -17.26
CA LYS A 154 5.02 -25.91 -18.24
C LYS A 154 6.36 -26.48 -18.74
N ILE A 155 6.69 -27.73 -18.41
CA ILE A 155 7.94 -28.41 -18.80
C ILE A 155 8.11 -28.51 -20.33
N GLY A 156 7.03 -28.35 -21.12
CA GLY A 156 7.10 -28.33 -22.59
C GLY A 156 7.90 -27.14 -23.17
N TYR A 157 7.90 -25.98 -22.49
CA TYR A 157 8.53 -24.73 -22.98
C TYR A 157 9.61 -24.18 -22.05
N THR A 158 9.69 -24.70 -20.82
CA THR A 158 10.60 -24.23 -19.78
C THR A 158 11.64 -25.30 -19.47
N SER A 159 12.87 -24.89 -19.17
CA SER A 159 13.91 -25.84 -18.74
C SER A 159 13.50 -26.59 -17.49
N ARG A 160 13.58 -27.92 -17.52
CA ARG A 160 13.40 -28.75 -16.33
C ARG A 160 14.37 -28.37 -15.19
N TYR A 161 15.57 -27.93 -15.52
CA TYR A 161 16.60 -27.58 -14.54
C TYR A 161 16.26 -26.29 -13.80
N PHE A 162 15.71 -25.30 -14.52
CA PHE A 162 15.17 -24.10 -13.89
C PHE A 162 14.06 -24.44 -12.88
N VAL A 163 13.12 -25.30 -13.31
CA VAL A 163 11.99 -25.74 -12.49
C VAL A 163 12.47 -26.54 -11.26
N LEU A 164 13.50 -27.37 -11.40
CA LEU A 164 14.15 -28.08 -10.29
C LEU A 164 14.86 -27.13 -9.32
N ASN A 165 15.50 -26.07 -9.80
CA ASN A 165 16.17 -25.08 -8.95
C ASN A 165 15.17 -24.21 -8.18
N LEU A 166 14.04 -23.88 -8.82
CA LEU A 166 12.93 -23.18 -8.16
C LEU A 166 12.30 -24.04 -7.06
N GLU A 167 12.02 -25.31 -7.34
CA GLU A 167 11.50 -26.26 -6.37
C GLU A 167 12.50 -26.46 -5.21
N TYR A 168 13.79 -26.64 -5.53
CA TYR A 168 14.85 -26.77 -4.53
C TYR A 168 14.96 -25.56 -3.62
N TRP A 169 14.87 -24.33 -4.18
CA TRP A 169 14.84 -23.09 -3.39
C TRP A 169 13.70 -23.08 -2.38
N GLY A 170 12.52 -23.54 -2.77
CA GLY A 170 11.40 -23.71 -1.85
C GLY A 170 11.67 -24.75 -0.76
N GLN A 171 12.22 -25.90 -1.12
CA GLN A 171 12.52 -27.00 -0.18
C GLN A 171 13.58 -26.64 0.88
N VAL A 172 14.56 -25.80 0.54
CA VAL A 172 15.53 -25.28 1.53
C VAL A 172 14.97 -24.13 2.38
N GLY A 173 13.67 -23.83 2.28
CA GLY A 173 13.00 -22.77 3.02
C GLY A 173 13.25 -21.37 2.46
N GLY A 174 13.75 -21.25 1.24
CA GLY A 174 14.24 -20.00 0.66
C GLY A 174 13.18 -18.89 0.56
N PHE A 175 11.92 -19.22 0.27
CA PHE A 175 10.84 -18.23 0.29
C PHE A 175 10.52 -17.71 1.69
N ALA A 176 10.60 -18.56 2.72
CA ALA A 176 10.42 -18.09 4.11
C ALA A 176 11.53 -17.10 4.50
N LEU A 177 12.76 -17.34 4.04
CA LEU A 177 13.89 -16.43 4.27
C LEU A 177 13.69 -15.04 3.65
N PHE A 178 12.94 -14.91 2.57
CA PHE A 178 12.57 -13.59 2.05
C PHE A 178 11.66 -12.83 3.02
N LEU A 179 10.69 -13.50 3.62
CA LEU A 179 9.84 -12.88 4.63
C LEU A 179 10.67 -12.49 5.86
N ASP A 180 11.49 -13.41 6.36
CA ASP A 180 12.37 -13.14 7.52
C ASP A 180 13.30 -11.96 7.27
N LEU A 181 13.90 -11.90 6.07
CA LEU A 181 14.75 -10.79 5.65
C LEU A 181 13.98 -9.46 5.69
N LEU A 182 12.76 -9.39 5.16
CA LEU A 182 11.99 -8.14 5.12
C LEU A 182 11.58 -7.63 6.51
N HIS A 183 11.43 -8.51 7.50
CA HIS A 183 11.15 -8.12 8.89
C HIS A 183 12.39 -7.64 9.67
N HIS A 184 13.59 -7.76 9.11
CA HIS A 184 14.81 -7.32 9.79
C HIS A 184 15.03 -5.80 9.69
N GLN A 185 15.44 -5.19 10.80
CA GLN A 185 15.64 -3.74 10.91
C GLN A 185 16.77 -3.19 10.02
N ASN A 186 17.75 -4.03 9.65
CA ASN A 186 18.89 -3.63 8.83
C ASN A 186 18.70 -3.90 7.33
N THR A 187 17.50 -4.31 6.93
CA THR A 187 17.22 -4.60 5.53
C THR A 187 17.19 -3.30 4.75
N THR A 188 17.85 -3.27 3.61
CA THR A 188 17.92 -2.07 2.76
C THR A 188 16.81 -2.08 1.71
N PHE A 189 16.46 -0.90 1.20
CA PHE A 189 15.48 -0.79 0.11
C PHE A 189 15.90 -1.56 -1.15
N GLU A 190 17.20 -1.64 -1.44
CA GLU A 190 17.73 -2.44 -2.56
C GLU A 190 17.46 -3.94 -2.37
N GLN A 191 17.59 -4.45 -1.14
CA GLN A 191 17.30 -5.84 -0.82
C GLN A 191 15.80 -6.15 -1.00
N LEU A 192 14.93 -5.23 -0.57
CA LEU A 192 13.49 -5.31 -0.86
C LEU A 192 13.24 -5.43 -2.38
N GLN A 193 13.85 -4.55 -3.20
CA GLN A 193 13.69 -4.60 -4.65
C GLN A 193 14.19 -5.92 -5.24
N LEU A 194 15.30 -6.47 -4.73
CA LEU A 194 15.82 -7.77 -5.19
C LEU A 194 14.87 -8.92 -4.87
N VAL A 195 14.27 -8.94 -3.68
CA VAL A 195 13.25 -9.93 -3.31
C VAL A 195 12.06 -9.84 -4.26
N LEU A 196 11.50 -8.64 -4.45
CA LEU A 196 10.34 -8.42 -5.32
C LEU A 196 10.62 -8.77 -6.78
N ARG A 197 11.78 -8.38 -7.32
CA ARG A 197 12.18 -8.71 -8.69
C ARG A 197 12.39 -10.20 -8.88
N THR A 198 12.98 -10.89 -7.90
CA THR A 198 13.09 -12.35 -7.91
C THR A 198 11.70 -13.00 -7.96
N MET A 199 10.78 -12.57 -7.08
CA MET A 199 9.40 -13.07 -7.08
C MET A 199 8.68 -12.83 -8.41
N TYR A 200 8.84 -11.64 -8.99
CA TYR A 200 8.29 -11.31 -10.30
C TYR A 200 8.86 -12.17 -11.44
N ALA A 201 10.16 -12.48 -11.39
CA ALA A 201 10.83 -13.33 -12.37
C ALA A 201 10.32 -14.78 -12.33
N VAL A 202 9.97 -15.29 -11.14
CA VAL A 202 9.53 -16.68 -10.97
C VAL A 202 8.01 -16.87 -11.00
N LYS A 203 7.20 -15.80 -10.92
CA LYS A 203 5.74 -15.86 -10.77
C LYS A 203 5.01 -16.79 -11.75
N ASP A 204 5.53 -16.92 -12.97
CA ASP A 204 4.92 -17.72 -14.05
C ASP A 204 5.21 -19.22 -13.93
N TYR A 205 6.11 -19.58 -13.02
CA TYR A 205 6.65 -20.91 -12.82
C TYR A 205 6.44 -21.45 -11.40
N VAL A 206 5.96 -20.60 -10.48
CA VAL A 206 5.58 -20.99 -9.13
C VAL A 206 4.21 -21.67 -9.14
N SER A 207 3.98 -22.61 -8.23
CA SER A 207 2.71 -23.30 -8.10
C SER A 207 1.61 -22.32 -7.64
N PRO A 208 0.44 -22.31 -8.28
CA PRO A 208 -0.65 -21.42 -7.90
C PRO A 208 -1.12 -21.53 -6.45
N PRO A 209 -1.27 -22.75 -5.87
CA PRO A 209 -1.66 -22.89 -4.46
C PRO A 209 -0.63 -22.25 -3.52
N PHE A 210 0.67 -22.45 -3.79
CA PHE A 210 1.72 -21.83 -3.00
C PHE A 210 1.71 -20.31 -3.16
N LEU A 211 1.68 -19.80 -4.40
CA LEU A 211 1.71 -18.36 -4.66
C LEU A 211 0.51 -17.66 -4.02
N GLY A 212 -0.69 -18.23 -4.11
CA GLY A 212 -1.90 -17.68 -3.49
C GLY A 212 -1.80 -17.60 -1.97
N GLY A 213 -1.18 -18.58 -1.31
CA GLY A 213 -0.96 -18.56 0.15
C GLY A 213 0.24 -17.71 0.59
N TYR A 214 1.25 -17.58 -0.26
CA TYR A 214 2.49 -16.84 0.03
C TYR A 214 2.36 -15.34 -0.25
N PHE A 215 1.63 -14.95 -1.30
CA PHE A 215 1.54 -13.57 -1.75
C PHE A 215 1.02 -12.59 -0.68
N PRO A 216 -0.07 -12.86 0.06
CA PRO A 216 -0.49 -11.98 1.15
C PRO A 216 0.61 -11.74 2.19
N LYS A 217 1.34 -12.80 2.58
CA LYS A 217 2.42 -12.73 3.56
C LYS A 217 3.58 -11.87 3.05
N LEU A 218 3.90 -11.99 1.76
CA LEU A 218 4.91 -11.14 1.11
C LEU A 218 4.48 -9.67 1.16
N VAL A 219 3.26 -9.35 0.74
CA VAL A 219 2.77 -7.96 0.73
C VAL A 219 2.72 -7.38 2.14
N ASP A 220 2.29 -8.16 3.14
CA ASP A 220 2.32 -7.76 4.55
C ASP A 220 3.75 -7.45 5.01
N SER A 221 4.72 -8.33 4.69
CA SER A 221 6.14 -8.10 5.04
C SER A 221 6.72 -6.85 4.36
N VAL A 222 6.32 -6.57 3.12
CA VAL A 222 6.73 -5.37 2.39
C VAL A 222 6.10 -4.12 2.99
N SER A 223 4.84 -4.19 3.39
CA SER A 223 4.12 -3.12 4.06
C SER A 223 4.78 -2.78 5.40
N ASP A 224 5.08 -3.79 6.21
CA ASP A 224 5.78 -3.64 7.49
C ASP A 224 7.18 -3.05 7.29
N PHE A 225 7.91 -3.50 6.27
CA PHE A 225 9.19 -2.91 5.90
C PHE A 225 9.05 -1.41 5.63
N VAL A 226 8.14 -1.01 4.73
CA VAL A 226 7.92 0.40 4.33
C VAL A 226 7.55 1.27 5.53
N GLN A 227 6.70 0.76 6.43
CA GLN A 227 6.30 1.48 7.64
C GLN A 227 7.50 1.74 8.57
N ASN A 228 8.41 0.77 8.67
CA ASN A 228 9.55 0.79 9.59
C ASN A 228 10.82 1.45 9.03
N VAL A 229 10.91 1.74 7.73
CA VAL A 229 12.05 2.48 7.16
C VAL A 229 12.23 3.81 7.91
N PRO A 230 13.44 4.17 8.37
CA PRO A 230 13.68 5.47 9.00
C PRO A 230 13.30 6.63 8.09
N SER A 231 12.68 7.68 8.63
CA SER A 231 12.23 8.83 7.81
C SER A 231 13.38 9.45 7.00
N ALA A 232 14.59 9.51 7.55
CA ALA A 232 15.75 10.06 6.84
C ALA A 232 16.14 9.26 5.58
N GLU A 233 15.95 7.94 5.61
CA GLU A 233 16.21 7.07 4.46
C GLU A 233 15.04 7.11 3.47
N PHE A 234 13.81 6.99 3.96
CA PHE A 234 12.62 7.01 3.12
C PHE A 234 12.53 8.26 2.24
N HIS A 235 12.85 9.44 2.78
CA HIS A 235 12.80 10.68 2.01
C HIS A 235 13.92 10.83 0.96
N LYS A 236 14.95 9.97 0.97
CA LYS A 236 15.96 9.88 -0.09
C LYS A 236 15.50 9.01 -1.25
N LEU A 237 14.53 8.12 -1.02
CA LEU A 237 13.99 7.26 -2.07
C LEU A 237 13.23 8.11 -3.09
N SER A 238 13.40 7.77 -4.36
CA SER A 238 12.61 8.41 -5.42
C SER A 238 11.16 7.90 -5.37
N ARG A 239 10.23 8.75 -5.81
CA ARG A 239 8.82 8.35 -5.96
C ARG A 239 8.70 7.13 -6.87
N ASP A 240 9.43 7.11 -7.98
CA ASP A 240 9.35 6.03 -8.97
C ASP A 240 9.85 4.71 -8.40
N SER A 241 10.88 4.74 -7.54
CA SER A 241 11.36 3.56 -6.80
C SER A 241 10.30 3.00 -5.84
N LEU A 242 9.58 3.87 -5.12
CA LEU A 242 8.50 3.45 -4.22
C LEU A 242 7.29 2.93 -5.01
N MET A 243 6.97 3.53 -6.16
CA MET A 243 5.89 3.07 -7.01
C MET A 243 6.23 1.76 -7.75
N GLU A 244 7.50 1.49 -8.04
CA GLU A 244 7.95 0.20 -8.58
C GLU A 244 7.55 -0.96 -7.65
N VAL A 245 7.65 -0.76 -6.33
CA VAL A 245 7.23 -1.76 -5.33
C VAL A 245 5.74 -2.10 -5.47
N VAL A 246 4.88 -1.08 -5.60
CA VAL A 246 3.43 -1.27 -5.80
C VAL A 246 3.15 -1.93 -7.14
N GLN A 247 3.81 -1.48 -8.22
CA GLN A 247 3.64 -2.04 -9.56
C GLN A 247 4.01 -3.52 -9.63
N ILE A 248 5.10 -3.93 -9.00
CA ILE A 248 5.47 -5.35 -8.93
C ILE A 248 4.41 -6.15 -8.16
N ALA A 249 3.90 -5.62 -7.05
CA ALA A 249 2.83 -6.26 -6.29
C ALA A 249 1.52 -6.37 -7.10
N GLU A 250 1.14 -5.34 -7.86
CA GLU A 250 -0.01 -5.36 -8.79
C GLU A 250 0.18 -6.41 -9.89
N LEU A 251 1.37 -6.52 -10.50
CA LEU A 251 1.64 -7.52 -11.53
C LEU A 251 1.62 -8.95 -10.98
N LEU A 252 2.09 -9.15 -9.75
CA LEU A 252 1.97 -10.43 -9.04
C LEU A 252 0.50 -10.75 -8.74
N LEU A 253 -0.28 -9.76 -8.30
CA LEU A 253 -1.71 -9.91 -8.04
C LEU A 253 -2.48 -10.34 -9.29
N VAL A 254 -2.20 -9.75 -10.46
CA VAL A 254 -2.81 -10.15 -11.74
C VAL A 254 -2.57 -11.63 -12.02
N LYS A 255 -1.35 -12.12 -11.77
CA LYS A 255 -1.02 -13.53 -11.92
C LYS A 255 -1.80 -14.41 -10.94
N VAL A 256 -1.88 -14.01 -9.67
CA VAL A 256 -2.67 -14.71 -8.65
C VAL A 256 -4.15 -14.79 -9.03
N GLN A 257 -4.74 -13.69 -9.50
CA GLN A 257 -6.14 -13.64 -9.95
C GLN A 257 -6.40 -14.55 -11.15
N HIS A 258 -5.55 -14.48 -12.18
CA HIS A 258 -5.66 -15.34 -13.35
C HIS A 258 -5.62 -16.82 -12.97
N ASP A 259 -4.77 -17.19 -12.02
CA ASP A 259 -4.70 -18.57 -11.56
C ASP A 259 -5.94 -18.98 -10.76
N PHE A 260 -6.50 -18.12 -9.91
CA PHE A 260 -7.78 -18.43 -9.26
C PHE A 260 -8.90 -18.71 -10.25
N ASP A 261 -8.97 -17.94 -11.34
CA ASP A 261 -9.96 -18.12 -12.39
C ASP A 261 -9.74 -19.44 -13.13
N ALA A 262 -8.49 -19.84 -13.38
CA ALA A 262 -8.14 -21.09 -14.05
C ALA A 262 -8.41 -22.36 -13.21
N PHE A 263 -8.26 -22.30 -11.88
CA PHE A 263 -8.45 -23.43 -10.97
C PHE A 263 -9.86 -23.51 -10.36
N GLY A 264 -10.85 -22.87 -10.99
CA GLY A 264 -12.27 -23.06 -10.67
C GLY A 264 -12.86 -22.11 -9.62
N GLY A 265 -12.24 -20.96 -9.35
CA GLY A 265 -12.88 -19.82 -8.68
C GLY A 265 -13.33 -20.01 -7.23
N GLN A 266 -12.97 -21.13 -6.58
CA GLN A 266 -13.53 -21.49 -5.26
C GLN A 266 -13.01 -20.64 -4.09
N ASN A 267 -12.02 -19.77 -4.28
CA ASN A 267 -11.38 -19.03 -3.18
C ASN A 267 -11.55 -17.51 -3.30
N LEU A 268 -12.80 -17.06 -3.46
CA LEU A 268 -13.18 -15.63 -3.54
C LEU A 268 -12.62 -14.80 -2.38
N LEU A 269 -12.64 -15.35 -1.17
CA LEU A 269 -12.11 -14.68 0.04
C LEU A 269 -10.60 -14.43 -0.07
N LEU A 270 -9.83 -15.41 -0.55
CA LEU A 270 -8.38 -15.25 -0.71
C LEU A 270 -8.05 -14.25 -1.82
N ARG A 271 -8.83 -14.24 -2.92
CA ARG A 271 -8.72 -13.24 -3.98
C ARG A 271 -8.93 -11.82 -3.44
N GLN A 272 -10.03 -11.61 -2.72
CA GLN A 272 -10.34 -10.32 -2.08
C GLN A 272 -9.25 -9.91 -1.10
N LEU A 273 -8.75 -10.84 -0.28
CA LEU A 273 -7.64 -10.58 0.64
C LEU A 273 -6.39 -10.11 -0.11
N CYS A 274 -5.98 -10.80 -1.17
CA CYS A 274 -4.83 -10.41 -2.00
C CYS A 274 -5.00 -9.00 -2.59
N GLU A 275 -6.18 -8.69 -3.13
CA GLU A 275 -6.51 -7.36 -3.67
C GLU A 275 -6.41 -6.28 -2.58
N GLN A 276 -7.04 -6.51 -1.43
CA GLN A 276 -7.01 -5.60 -0.27
C GLN A 276 -5.57 -5.32 0.19
N ARG A 277 -4.71 -6.35 0.29
CA ARG A 277 -3.31 -6.18 0.72
C ARG A 277 -2.52 -5.26 -0.20
N VAL A 278 -2.71 -5.36 -1.51
CA VAL A 278 -2.03 -4.46 -2.47
C VAL A 278 -2.53 -3.02 -2.31
N GLN A 279 -3.83 -2.82 -2.08
CA GLN A 279 -4.37 -1.48 -1.84
C GLN A 279 -3.83 -0.89 -0.52
N LEU A 280 -3.76 -1.68 0.54
CA LEU A 280 -3.20 -1.27 1.82
C LEU A 280 -1.71 -0.90 1.71
N LEU A 281 -0.91 -1.68 0.99
CA LEU A 281 0.50 -1.34 0.72
C LEU A 281 0.62 0.03 0.04
N ARG A 282 -0.22 0.31 -0.96
CA ARG A 282 -0.24 1.61 -1.63
C ARG A 282 -0.61 2.75 -0.67
N LEU A 283 -1.60 2.52 0.18
CA LEU A 283 -2.04 3.48 1.20
C LEU A 283 -0.95 3.74 2.25
N GLU A 284 -0.20 2.72 2.68
CA GLU A 284 0.93 2.90 3.62
C GLU A 284 2.02 3.80 3.04
N ILE A 285 2.40 3.59 1.78
CA ILE A 285 3.38 4.44 1.09
C ILE A 285 2.86 5.89 1.03
N SER A 286 1.60 6.08 0.64
CA SER A 286 0.99 7.41 0.56
C SER A 286 0.87 8.09 1.93
N LEU A 287 0.56 7.34 2.98
CA LEU A 287 0.50 7.82 4.36
C LEU A 287 1.87 8.28 4.85
N ARG A 288 2.95 7.57 4.49
CA ARG A 288 4.32 8.01 4.78
C ARG A 288 4.65 9.36 4.14
N PHE A 289 4.18 9.60 2.92
CA PHE A 289 4.26 10.94 2.29
C PHE A 289 3.38 11.98 3.00
N PHE A 290 2.17 11.59 3.41
CA PHE A 290 1.25 12.47 4.16
C PHE A 290 1.82 12.93 5.52
N ARG A 291 2.61 12.07 6.15
CA ARG A 291 3.30 12.33 7.43
C ARG A 291 4.62 13.09 7.29
N ALA A 292 5.09 13.35 6.07
CA ALA A 292 6.33 14.06 5.81
C ALA A 292 6.31 15.48 6.41
N SER A 293 7.48 16.08 6.62
CA SER A 293 7.58 17.47 7.10
C SER A 293 7.28 18.49 6.00
N GLN A 294 7.54 18.16 4.74
CA GLN A 294 7.35 19.08 3.61
C GLN A 294 5.89 19.06 3.11
N LEU A 295 5.25 20.23 3.04
CA LEU A 295 3.85 20.36 2.63
C LEU A 295 3.54 19.72 1.27
N GLU A 296 4.41 19.89 0.27
CA GLU A 296 4.22 19.30 -1.07
C GLU A 296 4.08 17.77 -1.03
N LYS A 297 4.94 17.10 -0.25
CA LYS A 297 4.87 15.65 -0.03
C LYS A 297 3.58 15.27 0.69
N ARG A 298 3.14 16.10 1.64
CA ARG A 298 1.89 15.85 2.37
C ARG A 298 0.67 15.96 1.46
N ILE A 299 0.63 16.99 0.62
CA ILE A 299 -0.42 17.17 -0.39
C ILE A 299 -0.45 15.96 -1.31
N TYR A 300 0.71 15.54 -1.83
CA TYR A 300 0.82 14.35 -2.67
C TYR A 300 0.28 13.10 -1.96
N GLY A 301 0.75 12.82 -0.74
CA GLY A 301 0.31 11.66 0.03
C GLY A 301 -1.20 11.64 0.27
N LEU A 302 -1.80 12.77 0.68
CA LEU A 302 -3.24 12.88 0.85
C LEU A 302 -4.01 12.71 -0.47
N THR A 303 -3.53 13.33 -1.55
CA THR A 303 -4.15 13.18 -2.88
C THR A 303 -4.17 11.73 -3.33
N GLU A 304 -3.06 10.98 -3.16
CA GLU A 304 -3.04 9.56 -3.51
C GLU A 304 -3.97 8.73 -2.61
N ILE A 305 -4.05 9.02 -1.31
CA ILE A 305 -5.01 8.35 -0.40
C ILE A 305 -6.44 8.55 -0.91
N VAL A 306 -6.82 9.80 -1.18
CA VAL A 306 -8.15 10.15 -1.71
C VAL A 306 -8.42 9.43 -3.03
N VAL A 307 -7.47 9.44 -3.96
CA VAL A 307 -7.61 8.76 -5.26
C VAL A 307 -7.86 7.27 -5.09
N VAL A 308 -7.11 6.59 -4.20
CA VAL A 308 -7.28 5.15 -3.98
C VAL A 308 -8.66 4.86 -3.35
N VAL A 309 -9.03 5.58 -2.30
CA VAL A 309 -10.32 5.39 -1.61
C VAL A 309 -11.49 5.63 -2.56
N THR A 310 -11.51 6.77 -3.25
CA THR A 310 -12.58 7.14 -4.19
C THR A 310 -12.65 6.18 -5.37
N ARG A 311 -11.50 5.72 -5.92
CA ARG A 311 -11.50 4.73 -6.99
C ARG A 311 -12.13 3.42 -6.54
N LEU A 312 -11.69 2.86 -5.41
CA LEU A 312 -12.21 1.58 -4.91
C LEU A 312 -13.71 1.67 -4.59
N TYR A 313 -14.14 2.79 -4.03
CA TYR A 313 -15.55 3.06 -3.78
C TYR A 313 -16.38 3.06 -5.07
N ASN A 314 -15.95 3.84 -6.06
CA ASN A 314 -16.63 3.94 -7.36
C ASN A 314 -16.63 2.60 -8.12
N ASP A 315 -15.53 1.85 -8.07
CA ASP A 315 -15.45 0.52 -8.68
C ASP A 315 -16.50 -0.43 -8.06
N GLN A 316 -16.68 -0.41 -6.74
CA GLN A 316 -17.71 -1.22 -6.07
C GLN A 316 -19.13 -0.78 -6.40
N ILE A 317 -19.39 0.52 -6.52
CA ILE A 317 -20.68 1.01 -7.01
C ILE A 317 -20.99 0.48 -8.41
N GLN A 318 -20.00 0.46 -9.30
CA GLN A 318 -20.19 0.00 -10.68
C GLN A 318 -20.34 -1.52 -10.80
N LEU A 319 -19.70 -2.29 -9.91
CA LEU A 319 -19.76 -3.75 -9.91
C LEU A 319 -21.07 -4.31 -9.33
N GLN A 320 -21.74 -3.56 -8.45
CA GLN A 320 -22.96 -3.99 -7.79
C GLN A 320 -24.20 -3.49 -8.55
N PRO A 321 -25.19 -4.36 -8.86
CA PRO A 321 -26.39 -3.93 -9.58
C PRO A 321 -27.29 -3.00 -8.75
N GLU A 322 -27.34 -3.21 -7.43
CA GLU A 322 -28.05 -2.37 -6.46
C GLU A 322 -27.14 -2.15 -5.25
N PRO A 323 -26.21 -1.18 -5.30
CA PRO A 323 -25.31 -0.90 -4.19
C PRO A 323 -26.09 -0.32 -3.01
N THR A 324 -25.92 -0.91 -1.84
CA THR A 324 -26.46 -0.40 -0.56
C THR A 324 -25.30 -0.04 0.36
N ALA A 325 -25.51 0.84 1.34
CA ALA A 325 -24.48 1.18 2.33
C ALA A 325 -23.92 -0.09 3.00
N THR A 326 -24.79 -1.04 3.37
CA THR A 326 -24.39 -2.32 3.97
C THR A 326 -23.55 -3.19 3.04
N SER A 327 -23.93 -3.31 1.75
CA SER A 327 -23.19 -4.16 0.79
C SER A 327 -21.85 -3.54 0.40
N LEU A 328 -21.77 -2.22 0.29
CA LEU A 328 -20.53 -1.48 0.06
C LEU A 328 -19.60 -1.60 1.29
N PHE A 329 -20.15 -1.40 2.50
CA PHE A 329 -19.40 -1.51 3.75
C PHE A 329 -18.82 -2.91 3.95
N ALA A 330 -19.56 -3.98 3.61
CA ALA A 330 -19.06 -5.35 3.69
C ALA A 330 -17.76 -5.56 2.89
N THR A 331 -17.60 -4.87 1.75
CA THR A 331 -16.41 -4.98 0.90
C THR A 331 -15.32 -3.95 1.23
N LEU A 332 -15.72 -2.75 1.68
CA LEU A 332 -14.83 -1.59 1.86
C LEU A 332 -14.51 -1.25 3.32
N SER A 333 -15.06 -1.99 4.28
CA SER A 333 -14.80 -1.81 5.72
C SER A 333 -13.31 -1.74 6.07
N PHE A 334 -12.48 -2.52 5.38
CA PHE A 334 -11.02 -2.51 5.59
C PHE A 334 -10.38 -1.13 5.36
N LEU A 335 -10.96 -0.27 4.50
CA LEU A 335 -10.49 1.11 4.30
C LEU A 335 -10.86 2.00 5.48
N VAL A 336 -12.08 1.83 6.01
CA VAL A 336 -12.55 2.57 7.20
C VAL A 336 -11.72 2.18 8.42
N ASP A 337 -11.50 0.87 8.62
CA ASP A 337 -10.66 0.34 9.68
C ASP A 337 -9.23 0.88 9.57
N TRP A 338 -8.67 0.90 8.37
CA TRP A 338 -7.34 1.47 8.12
C TRP A 338 -7.28 2.97 8.45
N MET A 339 -8.28 3.76 8.03
CA MET A 339 -8.34 5.20 8.34
C MET A 339 -8.37 5.46 9.85
N HIS A 340 -9.09 4.61 10.60
CA HIS A 340 -9.13 4.65 12.06
C HIS A 340 -7.81 4.24 12.71
N GLU A 341 -7.28 3.07 12.35
CA GLU A 341 -6.04 2.51 12.91
C GLU A 341 -4.87 3.49 12.71
N LYS A 342 -4.80 4.11 11.53
CA LYS A 342 -3.75 5.05 11.18
C LYS A 342 -4.01 6.48 11.63
N GLN A 343 -5.14 6.73 12.29
CA GLN A 343 -5.52 8.05 12.80
C GLN A 343 -5.47 9.14 11.71
N LEU A 344 -5.89 8.80 10.48
CA LEU A 344 -5.72 9.66 9.31
C LEU A 344 -6.36 11.05 9.52
N VAL A 345 -7.56 11.07 10.08
CA VAL A 345 -8.33 12.29 10.33
C VAL A 345 -7.68 13.13 11.45
N GLN A 346 -7.15 12.49 12.49
CA GLN A 346 -6.42 13.17 13.56
C GLN A 346 -5.13 13.81 13.06
N GLU A 347 -4.46 13.21 12.08
CA GLU A 347 -3.29 13.81 11.44
C GLU A 347 -3.65 14.98 10.53
N LEU A 348 -4.77 14.88 9.81
CA LEU A 348 -5.28 15.92 8.92
C LEU A 348 -5.64 17.20 9.68
N PHE A 349 -6.35 17.07 10.81
CA PHE A 349 -6.77 18.18 11.67
C PHE A 349 -5.87 18.37 12.90
N GLY A 350 -4.66 17.78 12.87
CA GLY A 350 -3.69 17.87 13.95
C GLY A 350 -2.86 19.15 13.94
N HIS A 351 -1.75 19.14 14.69
CA HIS A 351 -0.83 20.27 14.83
C HIS A 351 -0.21 20.76 13.51
N LYS A 352 -0.16 19.91 12.48
CA LYS A 352 0.35 20.26 11.14
C LYS A 352 -0.79 20.57 10.15
N MET A 353 -2.01 20.84 10.60
CA MET A 353 -3.13 21.13 9.71
C MET A 353 -2.76 22.22 8.69
N HIS A 354 -3.21 22.05 7.44
CA HIS A 354 -3.01 23.03 6.38
C HIS A 354 -4.26 23.15 5.52
N VAL A 355 -4.66 24.38 5.16
CA VAL A 355 -5.88 24.67 4.39
C VAL A 355 -5.98 23.83 3.11
N GLU A 356 -4.89 23.73 2.35
CA GLU A 356 -4.85 22.94 1.12
C GLU A 356 -5.04 21.43 1.34
N LEU A 357 -4.74 20.91 2.53
CA LEU A 357 -5.02 19.51 2.86
C LEU A 357 -6.51 19.34 3.20
N VAL A 358 -7.09 20.26 3.97
CA VAL A 358 -8.50 20.27 4.34
C VAL A 358 -9.39 20.28 3.09
N LYS A 359 -9.12 21.18 2.12
CA LYS A 359 -9.86 21.27 0.84
C LYS A 359 -9.84 19.97 0.02
N ARG A 360 -8.85 19.11 0.23
CA ARG A 360 -8.71 17.84 -0.51
C ARG A 360 -9.34 16.66 0.21
N SER A 361 -9.85 16.87 1.42
CA SER A 361 -10.32 15.79 2.29
C SER A 361 -11.81 15.50 2.20
N THR A 362 -12.61 16.36 1.55
CA THR A 362 -14.07 16.21 1.46
C THR A 362 -14.49 14.81 1.02
N SER A 363 -13.85 14.25 -0.01
CA SER A 363 -14.17 12.91 -0.53
C SER A 363 -13.95 11.78 0.49
N LEU A 364 -13.05 11.94 1.46
CA LEU A 364 -12.87 10.94 2.53
C LEU A 364 -14.08 10.93 3.47
N PHE A 365 -14.62 12.12 3.78
CA PHE A 365 -15.83 12.23 4.59
C PHE A 365 -17.06 11.76 3.84
N GLN A 366 -17.15 12.09 2.56
CA GLN A 366 -18.21 11.61 1.68
C GLN A 366 -18.22 10.07 1.65
N PHE A 367 -17.06 9.46 1.41
CA PHE A 367 -16.91 8.00 1.42
C PHE A 367 -17.46 7.36 2.71
N VAL A 368 -17.01 7.80 3.88
CA VAL A 368 -17.44 7.18 5.16
C VAL A 368 -18.89 7.52 5.50
N SER A 369 -19.40 8.67 5.05
CA SER A 369 -20.79 9.05 5.22
C SER A 369 -21.75 8.22 4.36
N GLU A 370 -21.41 8.00 3.09
CA GLU A 370 -22.21 7.18 2.17
C GLU A 370 -22.19 5.68 2.55
N LEU A 371 -21.22 5.26 3.36
CA LEU A 371 -21.21 3.96 4.03
C LEU A 371 -21.98 3.94 5.37
N GLU A 372 -22.64 5.04 5.73
CA GLU A 372 -23.39 5.23 6.99
C GLU A 372 -22.56 4.98 8.27
N CYS A 373 -21.24 5.16 8.20
CA CYS A 373 -20.33 4.85 9.31
C CYS A 373 -19.45 6.03 9.76
N LEU A 374 -19.88 7.27 9.47
CA LEU A 374 -19.15 8.49 9.84
C LEU A 374 -19.02 8.61 11.39
N PRO A 375 -17.79 8.54 11.95
CA PRO A 375 -17.61 8.58 13.39
C PRO A 375 -17.88 9.97 13.97
N THR A 376 -18.62 10.03 15.07
CA THR A 376 -18.88 11.29 15.80
C THR A 376 -17.60 11.94 16.32
N GLU A 377 -16.57 11.14 16.64
CA GLU A 377 -15.24 11.62 17.05
C GLU A 377 -14.56 12.49 15.98
N TRP A 378 -14.79 12.19 14.70
CA TRP A 378 -14.23 12.97 13.60
C TRP A 378 -14.96 14.31 13.45
N LEU A 379 -16.27 14.31 13.67
CA LEU A 379 -17.08 15.53 13.72
C LEU A 379 -16.68 16.41 14.90
N ASP A 380 -16.39 15.82 16.06
CA ASP A 380 -15.90 16.53 17.24
C ASP A 380 -14.54 17.19 16.98
N LEU A 381 -13.65 16.50 16.26
CA LEU A 381 -12.36 17.06 15.88
C LEU A 381 -12.52 18.25 14.93
N LEU A 382 -13.35 18.12 13.89
CA LEU A 382 -13.69 19.21 12.97
C LEU A 382 -14.29 20.41 13.73
N TRP A 383 -15.25 20.15 14.60
CA TRP A 383 -15.89 21.15 15.43
C TRP A 383 -14.88 21.88 16.32
N SER A 384 -13.97 21.15 16.96
CA SER A 384 -12.91 21.75 17.79
C SER A 384 -11.97 22.64 16.97
N CYS A 385 -11.72 22.31 15.70
CA CYS A 385 -10.94 23.15 14.79
C CYS A 385 -11.68 24.40 14.36
N TYR A 386 -13.00 24.30 14.16
CA TYR A 386 -13.88 25.43 13.85
C TYR A 386 -14.06 26.40 15.04
N HIS A 387 -14.08 25.88 16.28
CA HIS A 387 -14.41 26.63 17.50
C HIS A 387 -13.26 26.93 18.47
N ALA A 388 -12.00 26.66 18.11
CA ALA A 388 -10.82 26.77 18.98
C ALA A 388 -10.55 28.17 19.63
N GLU A 389 -11.36 29.19 19.37
CA GLU A 389 -11.17 30.56 19.85
C GLU A 389 -11.87 30.89 21.19
N THR A 390 -12.58 29.97 21.85
CA THR A 390 -13.42 30.33 23.04
C THR A 390 -12.95 29.85 24.42
N GLU A 391 -12.04 28.89 24.53
CA GLU A 391 -11.63 28.35 25.86
C GLU A 391 -10.42 29.06 26.50
N SER A 392 -9.85 30.09 25.88
CA SER A 392 -8.71 30.82 26.47
C SER A 392 -9.11 31.94 27.45
N GLY A 393 -10.40 32.06 27.79
CA GLY A 393 -10.94 33.16 28.59
C GLY A 393 -11.47 32.81 29.99
N ALA A 394 -11.68 31.53 30.32
CA ALA A 394 -12.23 31.16 31.63
C ALA A 394 -11.69 29.82 32.12
N GLN A 395 -11.00 29.87 33.26
CA GLN A 395 -10.56 28.72 34.09
C GLN A 395 -9.33 27.94 33.58
N ALA A 396 -8.18 28.61 33.63
CA ALA A 396 -6.93 27.91 33.93
C ALA A 396 -6.97 27.42 35.40
N VAL A 397 -7.52 26.22 35.63
CA VAL A 397 -7.25 25.45 36.85
C VAL A 397 -6.04 24.57 36.56
N GLU A 398 -4.99 24.81 37.34
CA GLU A 398 -3.73 24.07 37.36
C GLU A 398 -3.97 22.56 37.52
N THR A 399 -3.72 21.77 36.48
CA THR A 399 -3.05 20.44 36.51
C THR A 399 -3.23 19.71 35.17
N GLN A 400 -2.50 20.13 34.14
CA GLN A 400 -2.02 19.28 33.03
C GLN A 400 -1.12 20.12 32.09
N PRO A 401 -0.08 19.53 31.47
CA PRO A 401 0.88 20.30 30.68
C PRO A 401 0.19 20.88 29.44
N LEU A 402 0.32 22.20 29.29
CA LEU A 402 -0.26 23.01 28.23
C LEU A 402 -0.03 22.39 26.83
N ARG A 403 -1.12 22.09 26.12
CA ARG A 403 -1.08 21.95 24.67
C ARG A 403 -0.83 23.34 24.06
N PRO A 404 0.15 23.53 23.17
CA PRO A 404 0.46 24.83 22.60
C PRO A 404 -0.64 25.24 21.61
N THR A 405 -1.58 26.07 22.08
CA THR A 405 -2.62 26.70 21.26
C THR A 405 -2.00 27.85 20.45
N GLN A 406 -1.53 27.52 19.25
CA GLN A 406 -1.21 28.51 18.22
C GLN A 406 -2.46 29.35 17.90
N GLN A 407 -2.27 30.67 17.76
CA GLN A 407 -3.20 31.57 17.08
C GLN A 407 -3.61 30.94 15.73
N ARG A 408 -4.83 30.39 15.66
CA ARG A 408 -5.34 29.76 14.45
C ARG A 408 -5.99 30.84 13.59
N HIS A 409 -5.38 31.13 12.44
CA HIS A 409 -5.83 32.16 11.50
C HIS A 409 -7.29 31.94 11.05
N GLU A 410 -8.06 33.03 10.94
CA GLU A 410 -9.44 33.09 10.40
C GLU A 410 -9.63 32.29 9.09
N ALA A 411 -8.61 32.26 8.23
CA ALA A 411 -8.60 31.49 6.99
C ALA A 411 -8.77 29.97 7.20
N PHE A 412 -8.28 29.41 8.30
CA PHE A 412 -8.54 28.01 8.66
C PHE A 412 -9.99 27.81 9.06
N ARG A 413 -10.53 28.71 9.88
CA ARG A 413 -11.92 28.64 10.34
C ARG A 413 -12.91 28.68 9.17
N GLY A 414 -12.68 29.57 8.19
CA GLY A 414 -13.46 29.62 6.95
C GLY A 414 -13.39 28.32 6.16
N THR A 415 -12.19 27.76 5.95
CA THR A 415 -12.02 26.50 5.21
C THR A 415 -12.70 25.32 5.92
N ILE A 416 -12.63 25.24 7.25
CA ILE A 416 -13.31 24.20 8.03
C ILE A 416 -14.82 24.38 7.94
N HIS A 417 -15.31 25.62 7.99
CA HIS A 417 -16.73 25.92 7.81
C HIS A 417 -17.24 25.47 6.43
N ASP A 418 -16.50 25.80 5.37
CA ASP A 418 -16.82 25.38 4.00
C ASP A 418 -16.86 23.85 3.90
N LEU A 419 -15.88 23.14 4.48
CA LEU A 419 -15.87 21.68 4.54
C LEU A 419 -17.09 21.14 5.30
N MET A 420 -17.46 21.73 6.45
CA MET A 420 -18.65 21.31 7.19
C MET A 420 -19.93 21.51 6.39
N LEU A 421 -20.05 22.62 5.65
CA LEU A 421 -21.19 22.86 4.75
C LEU A 421 -21.26 21.82 3.64
N GLU A 422 -20.13 21.51 2.99
CA GLU A 422 -20.04 20.44 1.99
C GLU A 422 -20.44 19.08 2.61
N MET A 423 -19.97 18.77 3.81
CA MET A 423 -20.28 17.50 4.47
C MET A 423 -21.76 17.33 4.78
N VAL A 424 -22.46 18.41 5.15
CA VAL A 424 -23.90 18.36 5.43
C VAL A 424 -24.70 17.86 4.22
N GLU A 425 -24.21 18.04 2.98
CA GLU A 425 -24.91 17.58 1.78
C GLU A 425 -25.03 16.04 1.70
N PHE A 426 -24.13 15.30 2.35
CA PHE A 426 -24.08 13.85 2.30
C PHE A 426 -24.13 13.16 3.69
N MET A 427 -24.24 13.93 4.78
CA MET A 427 -24.39 13.37 6.13
C MET A 427 -25.72 12.65 6.34
N GLU A 428 -25.64 11.56 7.10
CA GLU A 428 -26.78 10.84 7.65
C GLU A 428 -27.41 11.54 8.85
N LEU A 429 -28.69 11.22 9.12
CA LEU A 429 -29.48 11.86 10.18
C LEU A 429 -28.81 11.81 11.57
N PRO A 430 -28.20 10.69 12.04
CA PRO A 430 -27.50 10.66 13.32
C PRO A 430 -26.33 11.65 13.39
N SER A 431 -25.54 11.76 12.30
CA SER A 431 -24.40 12.68 12.19
C SER A 431 -24.86 14.14 12.18
N LEU A 432 -25.94 14.45 11.45
CA LEU A 432 -26.56 15.78 11.45
C LEU A 432 -27.03 16.19 12.84
N ASN A 433 -27.68 15.27 13.57
CA ASN A 433 -28.12 15.49 14.94
C ASN A 433 -26.95 15.72 15.90
N HIS A 434 -25.84 15.01 15.70
CA HIS A 434 -24.62 15.20 16.48
C HIS A 434 -24.04 16.60 16.26
N VAL A 435 -23.88 17.05 15.01
CA VAL A 435 -23.42 18.42 14.71
C VAL A 435 -24.35 19.46 15.32
N LEU A 436 -25.67 19.28 15.19
CA LEU A 436 -26.65 20.17 15.81
C LEU A 436 -26.45 20.28 17.33
N SER A 437 -26.26 19.14 18.02
CA SER A 437 -26.02 19.12 19.46
C SER A 437 -24.72 19.85 19.87
N ARG A 438 -23.71 19.86 18.99
CA ARG A 438 -22.47 20.62 19.19
C ARG A 438 -22.66 22.12 19.02
N ILE A 439 -23.48 22.55 18.06
CA ILE A 439 -23.86 23.96 17.90
C ILE A 439 -24.64 24.44 19.14
N GLU A 440 -25.61 23.65 19.61
CA GLU A 440 -26.38 23.93 20.84
C GLU A 440 -25.48 24.08 22.08
N ALA A 441 -24.48 23.22 22.21
CA ALA A 441 -23.60 23.19 23.38
C ALA A 441 -22.73 24.46 23.53
N VAL A 442 -22.52 25.24 22.47
CA VAL A 442 -21.67 26.44 22.53
C VAL A 442 -22.32 27.57 23.33
N GLN A 443 -23.65 27.58 23.52
CA GLN A 443 -24.43 28.56 24.33
C GLN A 443 -24.16 30.07 24.08
N ALA A 444 -23.25 30.42 23.16
CA ALA A 444 -22.93 31.78 22.76
C ALA A 444 -23.88 32.25 21.65
N ASN A 445 -23.97 33.57 21.47
CA ASN A 445 -24.75 34.19 20.39
C ASN A 445 -24.41 33.52 19.04
N LEU A 446 -25.44 32.99 18.37
CA LEU A 446 -25.31 32.34 17.07
C LEU A 446 -24.70 33.32 16.06
N ASP A 447 -23.52 32.98 15.55
CA ASP A 447 -22.90 33.76 14.48
C ASP A 447 -23.50 33.42 13.11
N ALA A 448 -23.25 34.27 12.11
CA ALA A 448 -23.80 34.10 10.77
C ALA A 448 -23.40 32.78 10.10
N ASN A 449 -22.21 32.26 10.42
CA ASN A 449 -21.71 31.00 9.87
C ASN A 449 -22.42 29.80 10.53
N GLN A 450 -22.60 29.81 11.85
CA GLN A 450 -23.38 28.80 12.57
C GLN A 450 -24.84 28.78 12.09
N LEU A 451 -25.44 29.94 11.85
CA LEU A 451 -26.79 30.04 11.28
C LEU A 451 -26.84 29.46 9.85
N GLY A 452 -25.80 29.72 9.04
CA GLY A 452 -25.64 29.11 7.72
C GLY A 452 -25.57 27.57 7.79
N LEU A 453 -24.80 27.04 8.74
CA LEU A 453 -24.69 25.60 8.97
C LEU A 453 -26.01 24.98 9.45
N LEU A 454 -26.70 25.62 10.40
CA LEU A 454 -28.03 25.19 10.85
C LEU A 454 -29.04 25.17 9.69
N SER A 455 -28.99 26.17 8.82
CA SER A 455 -29.83 26.26 7.63
C SER A 455 -29.55 25.12 6.66
N ALA A 456 -28.28 24.76 6.46
CA ALA A 456 -27.88 23.62 5.63
C ALA A 456 -28.35 22.29 6.25
N ILE A 457 -28.18 22.10 7.57
CA ILE A 457 -28.66 20.91 8.29
C ILE A 457 -30.17 20.77 8.15
N ALA A 458 -30.90 21.87 8.35
CA ALA A 458 -32.34 21.91 8.18
C ALA A 458 -32.73 21.47 6.76
N ALA A 459 -32.07 22.03 5.73
CA ALA A 459 -32.32 21.71 4.33
C ALA A 459 -32.05 20.24 3.98
N ARG A 460 -30.98 19.63 4.52
CA ARG A 460 -30.66 18.22 4.33
C ARG A 460 -31.69 17.30 4.99
N LYS A 461 -32.13 17.61 6.21
CA LYS A 461 -33.18 16.83 6.90
C LYS A 461 -34.47 16.77 6.08
N ILE A 462 -34.88 17.87 5.43
CA ILE A 462 -36.03 17.89 4.51
C ILE A 462 -35.88 16.85 3.41
N PHE A 463 -34.70 16.83 2.79
CA PHE A 463 -34.43 15.98 1.65
C PHE A 463 -34.54 14.50 2.03
N LEU A 464 -34.04 14.14 3.22
CA LEU A 464 -34.09 12.78 3.75
C LEU A 464 -35.52 12.35 4.17
N GLU A 465 -36.32 13.25 4.73
CA GLU A 465 -37.67 12.93 5.23
C GLU A 465 -38.76 12.97 4.14
N GLU A 466 -38.66 13.89 3.16
CA GLU A 466 -39.73 14.15 2.19
C GLU A 466 -39.40 13.72 0.75
N GLY A 467 -38.16 13.31 0.44
CA GLY A 467 -37.74 12.73 -0.86
C GLY A 467 -37.77 13.68 -2.07
N THR A 468 -38.50 14.80 -2.02
CA THR A 468 -38.38 15.94 -2.95
C THR A 468 -39.15 17.17 -2.43
N PRO A 469 -38.63 18.40 -2.60
CA PRO A 469 -39.34 19.63 -2.26
C PRO A 469 -40.72 19.82 -2.91
N PRO A 470 -41.76 20.27 -2.17
CA PRO A 470 -42.93 20.87 -2.81
C PRO A 470 -42.54 22.21 -3.47
N ALA A 471 -42.83 22.34 -4.77
CA ALA A 471 -42.38 23.42 -5.67
C ALA A 471 -42.94 24.85 -5.39
N LYS A 472 -43.58 25.10 -4.23
CA LYS A 472 -44.37 26.32 -4.00
C LYS A 472 -43.74 27.36 -3.07
N LEU A 473 -42.69 27.02 -2.32
CA LEU A 473 -42.06 27.92 -1.34
C LEU A 473 -40.66 28.34 -1.79
N SER A 474 -40.27 29.58 -1.50
CA SER A 474 -38.90 30.05 -1.74
C SER A 474 -37.90 29.22 -0.90
N LEU A 475 -36.66 29.08 -1.35
CA LEU A 475 -35.63 28.34 -0.60
C LEU A 475 -35.49 28.85 0.85
N ARG A 476 -35.55 30.18 1.06
CA ARG A 476 -35.49 30.80 2.38
C ARG A 476 -36.73 30.50 3.24
N GLN A 477 -37.93 30.56 2.67
CA GLN A 477 -39.17 30.18 3.36
C GLN A 477 -39.16 28.71 3.78
N ARG A 478 -38.56 27.83 2.97
CA ARG A 478 -38.39 26.41 3.29
C ARG A 478 -37.37 26.19 4.39
N ILE A 479 -36.23 26.88 4.32
CA ILE A 479 -35.23 26.87 5.41
C ILE A 479 -35.87 27.36 6.71
N LEU A 480 -36.60 28.46 6.71
CA LEU A 480 -37.31 28.98 7.88
C LEU A 480 -38.36 28.01 8.41
N THR A 481 -39.12 27.37 7.53
CA THR A 481 -40.10 26.35 7.92
C THR A 481 -39.42 25.15 8.58
N HIS A 482 -38.26 24.70 8.10
CA HIS A 482 -37.57 23.56 8.72
C HIS A 482 -36.71 23.92 9.93
N LEU A 483 -36.19 25.14 9.98
CA LEU A 483 -35.67 25.68 11.24
C LEU A 483 -36.78 25.64 12.29
N TRP A 484 -38.03 25.99 11.94
CA TRP A 484 -39.19 25.90 12.82
C TRP A 484 -39.64 24.46 13.15
N THR A 485 -39.72 23.56 12.16
CA THR A 485 -40.36 22.24 12.31
C THR A 485 -39.40 21.11 12.65
N ALA A 486 -38.11 21.21 12.29
CA ALA A 486 -37.15 20.13 12.45
C ALA A 486 -35.99 20.49 13.39
N VAL A 487 -35.46 21.72 13.29
CA VAL A 487 -34.33 22.16 14.13
C VAL A 487 -34.81 22.62 15.51
N LEU A 488 -35.75 23.57 15.58
CA LEU A 488 -36.30 24.09 16.84
C LEU A 488 -36.81 23.00 17.80
N PRO A 489 -37.52 21.95 17.33
CA PRO A 489 -37.97 20.87 18.20
C PRO A 489 -36.85 19.93 18.65
N SER A 490 -35.76 19.84 17.87
CA SER A 490 -34.57 19.05 18.23
C SER A 490 -33.70 19.75 19.27
N VAL A 491 -33.83 21.09 19.38
CA VAL A 491 -33.09 21.92 20.34
C VAL A 491 -33.60 21.76 21.76
N LYS A 492 -32.68 21.41 22.66
CA LYS A 492 -33.00 21.13 24.08
C LYS A 492 -32.94 22.34 24.99
N THR A 493 -32.13 23.34 24.68
CA THR A 493 -31.90 24.53 25.52
C THR A 493 -32.80 25.70 25.12
N GLU A 494 -33.52 26.30 26.07
CA GLU A 494 -34.43 27.44 25.81
C GLU A 494 -33.71 28.67 25.28
N ASP A 495 -32.56 29.04 25.86
CA ASP A 495 -31.79 30.22 25.41
C ASP A 495 -31.35 30.12 23.93
N PHE A 496 -30.93 28.93 23.50
CA PHE A 496 -30.54 28.69 22.11
C PHE A 496 -31.75 28.68 21.17
N ARG A 497 -32.90 28.20 21.66
CA ARG A 497 -34.16 28.24 20.92
C ARG A 497 -34.59 29.69 20.68
N ASP A 498 -34.48 30.55 21.68
CA ASP A 498 -34.80 31.97 21.58
C ASP A 498 -33.86 32.71 20.61
N GLU A 499 -32.56 32.39 20.62
CA GLU A 499 -31.61 32.95 19.65
C GLU A 499 -31.92 32.49 18.21
N ILE A 500 -32.25 31.21 17.98
CA ILE A 500 -32.71 30.74 16.66
C ILE A 500 -33.96 31.51 16.22
N LEU A 501 -34.94 31.69 17.12
CA LEU A 501 -36.16 32.43 16.83
C LEU A 501 -35.88 33.90 16.50
N LEU A 502 -34.95 34.55 17.22
CA LEU A 502 -34.51 35.92 16.95
C LEU A 502 -33.89 36.02 15.55
N ARG A 503 -33.01 35.08 15.17
CA ARG A 503 -32.38 35.06 13.84
C ARG A 503 -33.36 34.72 12.73
N MET A 504 -34.30 33.81 12.97
CA MET A 504 -35.39 33.54 12.04
C MET A 504 -36.27 34.78 11.84
N HIS A 505 -36.53 35.55 12.90
CA HIS A 505 -37.25 36.81 12.82
C HIS A 505 -36.46 37.87 12.02
N GLU A 506 -35.14 37.97 12.22
CA GLU A 506 -34.28 38.84 11.39
C GLU A 506 -34.30 38.43 9.91
N MET A 507 -34.23 37.14 9.61
CA MET A 507 -34.33 36.61 8.24
C MET A 507 -35.68 36.94 7.60
N LEU A 508 -36.78 36.79 8.33
CA LEU A 508 -38.13 37.14 7.89
C LEU A 508 -38.27 38.65 7.66
N ARG A 509 -37.69 39.49 8.52
CA ARG A 509 -37.70 40.95 8.37
C ARG A 509 -36.98 41.39 7.10
N LEU A 510 -35.85 40.76 6.77
CA LEU A 510 -35.12 41.01 5.53
C LEU A 510 -35.90 40.56 4.28
N GLU A 511 -36.78 39.56 4.38
CA GLU A 511 -37.68 39.19 3.26
C GLU A 511 -38.73 40.28 2.99
N VAL A 512 -39.32 40.84 4.05
CA VAL A 512 -40.30 41.93 3.93
C VAL A 512 -39.66 43.17 3.29
N GLU A 513 -38.42 43.52 3.67
CA GLU A 513 -37.71 44.67 3.07
C GLU A 513 -37.34 44.43 1.58
N ILE A 514 -37.03 43.20 1.17
CA ILE A 514 -36.74 42.87 -0.24
C ILE A 514 -38.00 42.86 -1.11
N ASP A 515 -39.11 42.36 -0.58
CA ASP A 515 -40.42 42.39 -1.26
C ASP A 515 -41.06 43.78 -1.26
N GLU A 516 -40.67 44.70 -0.36
CA GLU A 516 -41.05 46.12 -0.40
C GLU A 516 -40.22 46.97 -1.37
N VAL A 517 -39.04 46.50 -1.81
CA VAL A 517 -38.20 47.20 -2.82
C VAL A 517 -38.55 46.80 -4.26
N ARG A 518 -39.04 45.57 -4.49
CA ARG A 518 -39.53 45.12 -5.80
C ARG A 518 -40.69 45.93 -6.43
N PRO A 519 -41.65 46.52 -5.70
CA PRO A 519 -42.72 47.33 -6.28
C PRO A 519 -42.21 48.69 -6.78
N VAL A 520 -41.08 49.19 -6.27
CA VAL A 520 -40.57 50.53 -6.60
C VAL A 520 -39.85 50.56 -7.95
N LEU A 521 -39.21 49.45 -8.37
CA LEU A 521 -38.48 49.37 -9.64
C LEU A 521 -39.35 48.97 -10.85
N MET A 522 -40.54 48.38 -10.64
CA MET A 522 -41.50 48.05 -11.70
C MET A 522 -42.50 49.19 -12.00
N GLY A 523 -42.57 50.23 -11.15
CA GLY A 523 -43.52 51.34 -11.27
C GLY A 523 -43.12 52.51 -12.20
N ARG A 524 -41.91 52.54 -12.78
CA ARG A 524 -41.41 53.69 -13.58
C ARG A 524 -41.30 53.48 -15.10
N LYS A 525 -41.87 52.42 -15.67
CA LYS A 525 -41.84 52.14 -17.13
C LYS A 525 -43.20 52.06 -17.83
N LYS A 526 -44.21 52.80 -17.37
CA LYS A 526 -45.44 53.07 -18.14
C LYS A 526 -45.68 54.58 -18.19
N ASN A 527 -44.99 55.25 -19.13
CA ASN A 527 -45.42 56.49 -19.78
C ASN A 527 -44.28 56.99 -20.67
N ARG A 528 -44.24 56.47 -21.91
CA ARG A 528 -43.69 57.11 -23.12
C ARG A 528 -43.80 56.09 -24.25
N LEU A 529 -44.83 56.23 -25.08
CA LEU A 529 -44.86 56.00 -26.53
C LEU A 529 -46.33 56.01 -26.99
N SER A 530 -46.85 57.21 -27.26
CA SER A 530 -47.98 57.44 -28.16
C SER A 530 -47.72 58.75 -28.90
N CYS A 531 -47.01 58.65 -30.03
CA CYS A 531 -47.16 59.45 -31.25
C CYS A 531 -46.16 58.90 -32.28
#